data_AF-K9SIL2-F1
#
_entry.id   AF-K9SIL2-F1
#
_cell.length_a   1.000
_cell.length_b   1.000
_cell.length_c   1.000
_cell.angle_alpha   90.00
_cell.angle_beta   90.00
_cell.angle_gamma   90.00
#
_symmetry.space_group_name_H-M   'P 1'
#
loop_
_entity.id
_entity.type
_entity.pdbx_description
1 polymer ?
#
loop_
_entity_poly.entity_id
_entity_poly.type
_entity_poly.pdbx_seq_one_letter_code
_entity_poly.pdbx_strand_id
1 'polypeptide(L)'
;MDGSGLKVIQGGKTPTLTIHIDGPYLPYDKFKAILEDFSVILKELDKEISGKDTPSVEWAITSVSGGSIHLTIEGNPVDEETDPDMPLEVITTFEKGIESLRLGDLYPEGFSSRALKSTKNFATAISPDKLAEISFSSNDWRFDVSPSMSASVDELVNDFYKYHGSIEGRLVSISVVKNINFCIRTTAQKKLIKCSFKREMLEEAKQYIDKRVYVYGLIRQIYHGDKLSVQVETIRPLPMDEEVRSTQDLLRDLRRG
;
A
#
# COMPACT_ATOMS: atom_id res chain seq x y z
N MET A 1 -22.89 -10.37 -38.18
CA MET A 1 -23.75 -10.51 -36.99
C MET A 1 -23.86 -12.00 -36.71
N ASP A 2 -23.19 -12.50 -35.69
CA ASP A 2 -23.85 -13.15 -34.54
C ASP A 2 -22.80 -13.82 -33.64
N GLY A 3 -22.90 -13.53 -32.34
CA GLY A 3 -22.73 -14.53 -31.28
C GLY A 3 -21.34 -15.06 -30.95
N SER A 4 -20.38 -14.20 -30.58
CA SER A 4 -19.27 -14.64 -29.72
C SER A 4 -19.79 -14.76 -28.28
N GLY A 5 -20.16 -15.98 -27.90
CA GLY A 5 -20.71 -16.33 -26.60
C GLY A 5 -19.74 -16.02 -25.46
N LEU A 6 -20.12 -15.05 -24.63
CA LEU A 6 -19.67 -14.96 -23.25
C LEU A 6 -20.12 -16.24 -22.54
N LYS A 7 -19.17 -17.12 -22.21
CA LYS A 7 -19.39 -18.21 -21.27
C LYS A 7 -19.62 -17.58 -19.89
N VAL A 8 -20.88 -17.41 -19.53
CA VAL A 8 -21.29 -17.19 -18.15
C VAL A 8 -20.86 -18.44 -17.37
N ILE A 9 -19.83 -18.30 -16.54
CA ILE A 9 -19.45 -19.31 -15.57
C ILE A 9 -20.57 -19.33 -14.52
N GLN A 10 -21.41 -20.36 -14.54
CA GLN A 10 -22.44 -20.55 -13.51
C GLN A 10 -21.81 -21.15 -12.25
N GLY A 11 -22.07 -20.54 -11.09
CA GLY A 11 -22.23 -21.28 -9.83
C GLY A 11 -21.54 -20.75 -8.57
N GLY A 12 -20.72 -19.71 -8.65
CA GLY A 12 -20.19 -19.01 -7.48
C GLY A 12 -20.98 -17.71 -7.24
N LYS A 13 -21.31 -17.39 -5.99
CA LYS A 13 -21.83 -16.06 -5.64
C LYS A 13 -20.75 -15.05 -6.03
N THR A 14 -21.04 -14.11 -6.92
CA THR A 14 -20.06 -13.10 -7.33
C THR A 14 -19.60 -12.32 -6.09
N PRO A 15 -18.29 -12.08 -5.91
CA PRO A 15 -17.76 -11.36 -4.77
C PRO A 15 -18.24 -9.90 -4.78
N THR A 16 -19.15 -9.58 -3.86
CA THR A 16 -19.73 -8.25 -3.72
C THR A 16 -19.35 -7.61 -2.39
N LEU A 17 -19.12 -6.30 -2.41
CA LEU A 17 -18.89 -5.48 -1.22
C LEU A 17 -19.84 -4.29 -1.25
N THR A 18 -20.53 -4.04 -0.14
CA THR A 18 -21.47 -2.93 0.00
C THR A 18 -20.94 -1.95 1.02
N ILE A 19 -20.93 -0.67 0.68
CA ILE A 19 -20.77 0.43 1.62
C ILE A 19 -22.14 1.05 1.91
N HIS A 20 -22.47 1.14 3.19
CA HIS A 20 -23.66 1.77 3.73
C HIS A 20 -23.25 3.09 4.36
N ILE A 21 -23.96 4.15 4.03
CA ILE A 21 -23.69 5.50 4.52
C ILE A 21 -25.02 6.12 4.93
N ASP A 22 -25.17 6.44 6.20
CA ASP A 22 -26.41 6.98 6.75
C ASP A 22 -26.20 8.26 7.56
N GLY A 23 -27.21 9.11 7.60
CA GLY A 23 -27.20 10.34 8.36
C GLY A 23 -28.26 11.35 7.95
N PRO A 24 -28.54 12.34 8.81
CA PRO A 24 -29.57 13.36 8.55
C PRO A 24 -29.22 14.27 7.37
N TYR A 25 -27.94 14.43 7.05
CA TYR A 25 -27.48 15.26 5.94
C TYR A 25 -26.11 14.82 5.46
N LEU A 26 -26.00 14.33 4.22
CA LEU A 26 -24.74 13.92 3.63
C LEU A 26 -24.25 14.95 2.59
N PRO A 27 -23.24 15.79 2.91
CA PRO A 27 -22.64 16.68 1.93
C PRO A 27 -22.02 15.89 0.78
N TYR A 28 -22.20 16.37 -0.45
CA TYR A 28 -21.62 15.74 -1.65
C TYR A 28 -20.10 15.54 -1.53
N ASP A 29 -19.36 16.55 -1.06
CA ASP A 29 -17.90 16.44 -0.93
C ASP A 29 -17.47 15.38 0.10
N LYS A 30 -18.25 15.21 1.18
CA LYS A 30 -18.02 14.14 2.16
C LYS A 30 -18.28 12.77 1.54
N PHE A 31 -19.40 12.62 0.82
CA PHE A 31 -19.72 11.38 0.13
C PHE A 31 -18.63 11.00 -0.88
N LYS A 32 -18.20 11.96 -1.71
CA LYS A 32 -17.13 11.77 -2.68
C LYS A 32 -15.82 11.35 -2.01
N ALA A 33 -15.43 12.01 -0.93
CA ALA A 33 -14.21 11.66 -0.18
C ALA A 33 -14.26 10.22 0.36
N ILE A 34 -15.42 9.78 0.89
CA ILE A 34 -15.62 8.40 1.36
C ILE A 34 -15.45 7.41 0.20
N LEU A 35 -16.03 7.68 -0.96
CA LEU A 35 -15.86 6.81 -2.13
C LEU A 35 -14.42 6.78 -2.65
N GLU A 36 -13.72 7.90 -2.60
CA GLU A 36 -12.30 7.98 -2.96
C GLU A 36 -11.44 7.14 -2.01
N ASP A 37 -11.65 7.26 -0.69
CA ASP A 37 -10.94 6.47 0.31
C ASP A 37 -11.27 4.96 0.18
N PHE A 38 -12.52 4.62 -0.11
CA PHE A 38 -12.94 3.25 -0.39
C PHE A 38 -12.22 2.68 -1.62
N SER A 39 -12.16 3.43 -2.72
CA SER A 39 -11.40 3.03 -3.91
C SER A 39 -9.90 2.87 -3.65
N VAL A 40 -9.32 3.75 -2.81
CA VAL A 40 -7.91 3.66 -2.43
C VAL A 40 -7.61 2.36 -1.70
N ILE A 41 -8.42 1.98 -0.71
CA ILE A 41 -8.20 0.75 0.05
C ILE A 41 -8.23 -0.46 -0.90
N LEU A 42 -9.26 -0.59 -1.73
CA LEU A 42 -9.37 -1.73 -2.65
C LEU A 42 -8.18 -1.83 -3.61
N LYS A 43 -7.69 -0.70 -4.13
CA LYS A 43 -6.51 -0.67 -5.00
C LYS A 43 -5.21 -1.05 -4.28
N GLU A 44 -5.05 -0.61 -3.04
CA GLU A 44 -3.86 -0.94 -2.26
C GLU A 44 -3.86 -2.43 -1.88
N LEU A 45 -5.02 -3.00 -1.54
CA LEU A 45 -5.17 -4.45 -1.29
C LEU A 45 -4.92 -5.28 -2.56
N ASP A 46 -5.54 -4.90 -3.68
CA ASP A 46 -5.31 -5.54 -4.99
C ASP A 46 -3.82 -5.56 -5.35
N LYS A 47 -3.15 -4.41 -5.20
CA LYS A 47 -1.71 -4.30 -5.44
C LYS A 47 -0.88 -5.17 -4.50
N GLU A 48 -1.18 -5.20 -3.22
CA GLU A 48 -0.41 -5.98 -2.24
C GLU A 48 -0.55 -7.49 -2.49
N ILE A 49 -1.77 -7.95 -2.80
CA ILE A 49 -2.07 -9.36 -3.08
C ILE A 49 -1.48 -9.79 -4.43
N SER A 50 -1.69 -8.99 -5.49
CA SER A 50 -1.21 -9.34 -6.84
C SER A 50 0.28 -9.11 -7.04
N GLY A 51 0.90 -8.26 -6.21
CA GLY A 51 2.26 -7.77 -6.40
C GLY A 51 2.43 -6.86 -7.63
N LYS A 52 1.34 -6.41 -8.27
CA LYS A 52 1.34 -5.61 -9.50
C LYS A 52 0.93 -4.16 -9.22
N ASP A 53 1.52 -3.21 -9.97
CA ASP A 53 1.09 -1.80 -9.94
C ASP A 53 -0.15 -1.53 -10.80
N THR A 54 -0.51 -2.47 -11.68
CA THR A 54 -1.72 -2.41 -12.51
C THR A 54 -2.87 -3.12 -11.78
N PRO A 55 -4.11 -2.63 -11.90
CA PRO A 55 -5.28 -3.29 -11.31
C PRO A 55 -5.41 -4.73 -11.82
N SER A 56 -5.66 -5.67 -10.90
CA SER A 56 -6.05 -7.05 -11.24
C SER A 56 -7.56 -7.24 -11.10
N VAL A 57 -8.24 -6.35 -10.38
CA VAL A 57 -9.71 -6.39 -10.19
C VAL A 57 -10.37 -5.12 -10.71
N GLU A 58 -11.37 -5.28 -11.57
CA GLU A 58 -12.32 -4.23 -11.94
C GLU A 58 -13.53 -4.28 -11.00
N TRP A 59 -13.87 -3.13 -10.41
CA TRP A 59 -15.02 -2.99 -9.50
C TRP A 59 -16.15 -2.26 -10.20
N ALA A 60 -17.25 -2.96 -10.47
CA ALA A 60 -18.43 -2.42 -11.13
C ALA A 60 -19.55 -2.14 -10.11
N ILE A 61 -20.23 -1.01 -10.27
CA ILE A 61 -21.40 -0.68 -9.44
C ILE A 61 -22.60 -1.51 -9.89
N THR A 62 -23.18 -2.30 -9.00
CA THR A 62 -24.35 -3.15 -9.30
C THR A 62 -25.64 -2.62 -8.67
N SER A 63 -25.55 -1.85 -7.58
CA SER A 63 -26.71 -1.25 -6.93
C SER A 63 -26.37 0.08 -6.26
N VAL A 64 -27.29 1.05 -6.39
CA VAL A 64 -27.29 2.33 -5.67
C VAL A 64 -28.70 2.62 -5.18
N SER A 65 -28.89 2.83 -3.89
CA SER A 65 -30.18 3.29 -3.32
C SER A 65 -30.03 4.60 -2.54
N GLY A 66 -31.12 5.39 -2.49
CA GLY A 66 -31.17 6.70 -1.83
C GLY A 66 -32.00 6.70 -0.55
N GLY A 67 -31.84 7.75 0.27
CA GLY A 67 -32.25 7.78 1.67
C GLY A 67 -31.00 7.57 2.51
N SER A 68 -30.82 6.35 3.03
CA SER A 68 -29.51 5.84 3.42
C SER A 68 -28.82 5.32 2.16
N ILE A 69 -27.60 5.79 1.87
CA ILE A 69 -26.89 5.38 0.66
C ILE A 69 -26.38 3.96 0.84
N HIS A 70 -26.81 3.07 -0.04
CA HIS A 70 -26.25 1.74 -0.18
C HIS A 70 -25.60 1.67 -1.56
N LEU A 71 -24.29 1.48 -1.59
CA LEU A 71 -23.54 1.27 -2.82
C LEU A 71 -22.95 -0.13 -2.79
N THR A 72 -23.44 -1.01 -3.66
CA THR A 72 -22.88 -2.35 -3.85
C THR A 72 -22.01 -2.35 -5.10
N ILE A 73 -20.78 -2.83 -4.92
CA ILE A 73 -19.84 -3.11 -6.00
C ILE A 73 -19.62 -4.62 -6.13
N GLU A 74 -19.38 -5.05 -7.36
CA GLU A 74 -19.01 -6.42 -7.70
C GLU A 74 -17.61 -6.40 -8.31
N GLY A 75 -16.75 -7.30 -7.81
CA GLY A 75 -15.39 -7.43 -8.30
C GLY A 75 -15.28 -8.47 -9.41
N ASN A 76 -14.63 -8.10 -10.50
CA ASN A 76 -14.36 -8.97 -11.64
C ASN A 76 -12.86 -8.96 -11.95
N PRO A 77 -12.24 -10.11 -12.23
CA PRO A 77 -10.87 -10.14 -12.75
C PRO A 77 -10.79 -9.33 -14.06
N VAL A 78 -9.71 -8.56 -14.24
CA VAL A 78 -9.57 -7.68 -15.41
C VAL A 78 -9.38 -8.43 -16.74
N ASP A 79 -8.86 -9.66 -16.69
CA ASP A 79 -8.62 -10.52 -17.85
C ASP A 79 -8.63 -12.01 -17.47
N GLU A 80 -8.56 -12.89 -18.48
CA GLU A 80 -8.54 -14.35 -18.30
C GLU A 80 -7.23 -14.89 -17.69
N GLU A 81 -6.16 -14.09 -17.67
CA GLU A 81 -4.88 -14.46 -17.05
C GLU A 81 -4.85 -14.18 -15.55
N THR A 82 -5.73 -13.29 -15.09
CA THR A 82 -5.89 -12.96 -13.68
C THR A 82 -6.61 -14.08 -12.94
N ASP A 83 -6.15 -14.37 -11.72
CA ASP A 83 -6.76 -15.38 -10.87
C ASP A 83 -8.28 -15.07 -10.67
N PRO A 84 -9.18 -16.02 -10.99
CA PRO A 84 -10.61 -15.81 -10.81
C PRO A 84 -11.03 -15.56 -9.35
N ASP A 85 -10.25 -16.02 -8.38
CA ASP A 85 -10.53 -15.83 -6.95
C ASP A 85 -9.99 -14.49 -6.41
N MET A 86 -9.21 -13.74 -7.21
CA MET A 86 -8.61 -12.46 -6.81
C MET A 86 -9.59 -11.46 -6.19
N PRO A 87 -10.80 -11.23 -6.73
CA PRO A 87 -11.72 -10.28 -6.12
C PRO A 87 -12.24 -10.76 -4.75
N LEU A 88 -12.40 -12.08 -4.56
CA LEU A 88 -12.79 -12.65 -3.27
C LEU A 88 -11.65 -12.48 -2.25
N GLU A 89 -10.40 -12.73 -2.65
CA GLU A 89 -9.23 -12.52 -1.79
C GLU A 89 -9.11 -11.07 -1.32
N VAL A 90 -9.37 -10.09 -2.21
CA VAL A 90 -9.39 -8.67 -1.84
C VAL A 90 -10.47 -8.39 -0.79
N ILE A 91 -11.70 -8.91 -0.96
CA ILE A 91 -12.80 -8.72 0.01
C ILE A 91 -12.48 -9.38 1.35
N THR A 92 -11.97 -10.62 1.34
CA THR A 92 -11.60 -11.33 2.57
C THR A 92 -10.45 -10.64 3.29
N THR A 93 -9.49 -10.06 2.56
CA THR A 93 -8.40 -9.29 3.16
C THR A 93 -8.91 -7.98 3.75
N PHE A 94 -9.82 -7.30 3.06
CA PHE A 94 -10.52 -6.11 3.57
C PHE A 94 -11.27 -6.41 4.87
N GLU A 95 -12.07 -7.48 4.90
CA GLU A 95 -12.82 -7.94 6.06
C GLU A 95 -11.89 -8.19 7.26
N LYS A 96 -10.91 -9.09 7.08
CA LYS A 96 -9.96 -9.45 8.14
C LYS A 96 -9.23 -8.23 8.67
N GLY A 97 -8.78 -7.35 7.78
CA GLY A 97 -7.98 -6.20 8.18
C GLY A 97 -8.79 -5.16 8.95
N ILE A 98 -10.04 -4.92 8.55
CA ILE A 98 -10.95 -4.04 9.29
C ILE A 98 -11.33 -4.64 10.65
N GLU A 99 -11.55 -5.96 10.72
CA GLU A 99 -11.82 -6.66 11.97
C GLU A 99 -10.63 -6.58 12.95
N SER A 100 -9.40 -6.77 12.47
CA SER A 100 -8.18 -6.58 13.27
C SER A 100 -8.08 -5.15 13.83
N LEU A 101 -8.41 -4.13 13.04
CA LEU A 101 -8.41 -2.74 13.51
C LEU A 101 -9.45 -2.48 14.61
N ARG A 102 -10.58 -3.19 14.58
CA ARG A 102 -11.62 -3.13 15.61
C ARG A 102 -11.19 -3.80 16.90
N LEU A 103 -10.51 -4.95 16.80
CA LEU A 103 -9.99 -5.69 17.95
C LEU A 103 -8.76 -5.01 18.59
N GLY A 104 -8.15 -4.04 17.89
CA GLY A 104 -6.94 -3.37 18.35
C GLY A 104 -5.68 -4.21 18.14
N ASP A 105 -5.73 -5.18 17.22
CA ASP A 105 -4.59 -5.99 16.87
C ASP A 105 -3.51 -5.17 16.13
N LEU A 106 -2.26 -5.56 16.35
CA LEU A 106 -1.10 -4.90 15.75
C LEU A 106 -1.01 -5.26 14.26
N TYR A 107 -1.36 -4.30 13.41
CA TYR A 107 -1.17 -4.29 11.95
C TYR A 107 -1.98 -5.34 11.14
N PRO A 108 -3.11 -4.94 10.52
CA PRO A 108 -3.83 -5.83 9.61
C PRO A 108 -3.00 -6.21 8.38
N GLU A 109 -2.91 -7.51 8.11
CA GLU A 109 -2.23 -8.04 6.92
C GLU A 109 -2.86 -7.48 5.63
N GLY A 110 -2.02 -7.18 4.62
CA GLY A 110 -2.45 -6.59 3.35
C GLY A 110 -2.65 -5.07 3.36
N PHE A 111 -2.77 -4.43 4.52
CA PHE A 111 -3.02 -2.99 4.59
C PHE A 111 -1.72 -2.17 4.51
N SER A 112 -1.53 -1.50 3.38
CA SER A 112 -0.50 -0.47 3.25
C SER A 112 -0.76 0.73 4.17
N SER A 113 0.24 1.57 4.41
CA SER A 113 0.06 2.82 5.18
C SER A 113 -0.97 3.76 4.56
N ARG A 114 -1.14 3.68 3.23
CA ARG A 114 -2.16 4.45 2.52
C ARG A 114 -3.55 3.88 2.78
N ALA A 115 -3.70 2.55 2.73
CA ALA A 115 -4.94 1.87 3.09
C ALA A 115 -5.34 2.19 4.53
N LEU A 116 -4.41 2.07 5.49
CA LEU A 116 -4.63 2.44 6.90
C LEU A 116 -5.12 3.89 7.05
N LYS A 117 -4.45 4.84 6.38
CA LYS A 117 -4.87 6.25 6.40
C LYS A 117 -6.28 6.45 5.83
N SER A 118 -6.61 5.80 4.73
CA SER A 118 -7.97 5.87 4.16
C SER A 118 -9.01 5.21 5.07
N THR A 119 -8.67 4.12 5.77
CA THR A 119 -9.55 3.53 6.79
C THR A 119 -9.81 4.49 7.95
N LYS A 120 -8.77 5.20 8.43
CA LYS A 120 -8.92 6.25 9.45
C LYS A 120 -9.89 7.34 8.99
N ASN A 121 -9.84 7.72 7.72
CA ASN A 121 -10.69 8.80 7.20
C ASN A 121 -12.18 8.47 7.35
N PHE A 122 -12.60 7.20 7.23
CA PHE A 122 -13.98 6.79 7.48
C PHE A 122 -14.43 7.13 8.91
N ALA A 123 -13.64 6.74 9.90
CA ALA A 123 -13.95 7.04 11.31
C ALA A 123 -14.00 8.55 11.57
N THR A 124 -13.14 9.34 10.92
CA THR A 124 -13.15 10.81 11.07
C THR A 124 -14.27 11.51 10.28
N ALA A 125 -14.84 10.85 9.27
CA ALA A 125 -15.92 11.40 8.46
C ALA A 125 -17.25 11.44 9.22
N ILE A 126 -17.43 10.51 10.16
CA ILE A 126 -18.62 10.39 11.02
C ILE A 126 -18.74 11.65 11.88
N SER A 127 -19.88 12.33 11.75
CA SER A 127 -20.25 13.47 12.57
C SER A 127 -21.77 13.43 12.86
N PRO A 128 -22.21 13.49 14.14
CA PRO A 128 -23.60 13.27 14.51
C PRO A 128 -24.63 14.18 13.80
N ASP A 129 -24.18 15.36 13.38
CA ASP A 129 -24.98 16.40 12.72
C ASP A 129 -25.14 16.20 11.20
N LYS A 130 -24.34 15.32 10.58
CA LYS A 130 -24.29 15.15 9.12
C LYS A 130 -24.29 13.68 8.75
N LEU A 131 -23.19 13.00 9.07
CA LEU A 131 -22.96 11.60 8.73
C LEU A 131 -22.95 10.77 10.00
N ALA A 132 -24.04 10.05 10.24
CA ALA A 132 -24.23 9.30 11.48
C ALA A 132 -23.51 7.96 11.46
N GLU A 133 -23.49 7.28 10.31
CA GLU A 133 -23.00 5.90 10.22
C GLU A 133 -22.30 5.65 8.89
N ILE A 134 -21.21 4.87 8.95
CA ILE A 134 -20.62 4.17 7.80
C ILE A 134 -20.53 2.70 8.21
N SER A 135 -20.98 1.81 7.35
CA SER A 135 -20.78 0.37 7.53
C SER A 135 -20.45 -0.32 6.21
N PHE A 136 -19.72 -1.42 6.30
CA PHE A 136 -19.37 -2.28 5.18
C PHE A 136 -20.05 -3.62 5.35
N SER A 137 -20.48 -4.24 4.26
CA SER A 137 -21.00 -5.59 4.32
C SER A 137 -20.66 -6.40 3.08
N SER A 138 -20.52 -7.69 3.27
CA SER A 138 -20.58 -8.68 2.20
C SER A 138 -21.62 -9.72 2.56
N ASN A 139 -21.70 -10.79 1.77
CA ASN A 139 -22.73 -11.82 1.89
C ASN A 139 -22.91 -12.36 3.31
N ASP A 140 -21.83 -12.49 4.07
CA ASP A 140 -21.80 -13.23 5.34
C ASP A 140 -21.35 -12.38 6.54
N TRP A 141 -21.03 -11.10 6.33
CA TRP A 141 -20.53 -10.22 7.39
C TRP A 141 -20.98 -8.78 7.20
N ARG A 142 -21.08 -8.06 8.33
CA ARG A 142 -21.27 -6.61 8.38
C ARG A 142 -20.33 -6.04 9.42
N PHE A 143 -19.77 -4.89 9.09
CA PHE A 143 -18.86 -4.14 9.92
C PHE A 143 -19.33 -2.70 10.02
N ASP A 144 -19.53 -2.20 11.24
CA ASP A 144 -19.85 -0.79 11.47
C ASP A 144 -18.58 -0.03 11.85
N VAL A 145 -18.32 1.08 11.16
CA VAL A 145 -17.15 1.92 11.41
C VAL A 145 -17.32 2.63 12.75
N SER A 146 -16.41 2.37 13.68
CA SER A 146 -16.42 3.02 14.99
C SER A 146 -15.41 4.17 15.07
N PRO A 147 -15.68 5.21 15.89
CA PRO A 147 -14.71 6.27 16.14
C PRO A 147 -13.38 5.77 16.72
N SER A 148 -13.39 4.65 17.47
CA SER A 148 -12.20 4.07 18.08
C SER A 148 -11.20 3.55 17.06
N MET A 149 -11.64 3.20 15.84
CA MET A 149 -10.73 2.79 14.76
C MET A 149 -9.72 3.89 14.39
N SER A 150 -10.11 5.16 14.52
CA SER A 150 -9.18 6.27 14.24
C SER A 150 -7.98 6.26 15.20
N ALA A 151 -8.22 5.93 16.47
CA ALA A 151 -7.19 5.79 17.48
C ALA A 151 -6.30 4.56 17.22
N SER A 152 -6.90 3.40 16.89
CA SER A 152 -6.14 2.21 16.49
C SER A 152 -5.21 2.49 15.32
N VAL A 153 -5.72 3.15 14.27
CA VAL A 153 -4.86 3.51 13.12
C VAL A 153 -3.79 4.53 13.51
N ASP A 154 -4.08 5.50 14.38
CA ASP A 154 -3.09 6.47 14.82
C ASP A 154 -1.96 5.81 15.62
N GLU A 155 -2.26 4.84 16.47
CA GLU A 155 -1.25 4.05 17.16
C GLU A 155 -0.37 3.30 16.15
N LEU A 156 -0.98 2.62 15.17
CA LEU A 156 -0.24 1.89 14.13
C LEU A 156 0.63 2.81 13.27
N VAL A 157 0.06 3.86 12.69
CA VAL A 157 0.79 4.77 11.79
C VAL A 157 1.92 5.52 12.51
N ASN A 158 1.80 5.73 13.83
CA ASN A 158 2.86 6.33 14.63
C ASN A 158 3.87 5.32 15.19
N ASP A 159 3.61 4.01 15.07
CA ASP A 159 4.52 2.97 15.51
C ASP A 159 5.56 2.67 14.41
N PHE A 160 6.73 3.28 14.57
CA PHE A 160 7.85 3.09 13.66
C PHE A 160 8.87 2.19 14.34
N TYR A 161 9.21 1.09 13.69
CA TYR A 161 10.37 0.32 14.09
C TYR A 161 11.64 0.95 13.51
N LYS A 162 12.66 1.09 14.37
CA LYS A 162 13.98 1.58 13.99
C LYS A 162 15.00 0.47 14.19
N TYR A 163 15.81 0.22 13.17
CA TYR A 163 16.91 -0.73 13.25
C TYR A 163 18.09 -0.26 12.42
N HIS A 164 19.28 -0.68 12.80
CA HIS A 164 20.45 -0.49 11.95
C HIS A 164 20.42 -1.52 10.82
N GLY A 165 20.57 -1.04 9.61
CA GLY A 165 20.55 -1.91 8.45
C GLY A 165 21.12 -1.22 7.23
N SER A 166 21.05 -1.91 6.11
CA SER A 166 21.50 -1.37 4.83
C SER A 166 20.45 -1.46 3.75
N ILE A 167 20.57 -0.53 2.81
CA ILE A 167 19.77 -0.49 1.60
C ILE A 167 20.70 -0.26 0.43
N GLU A 168 20.39 -0.93 -0.66
CA GLU A 168 21.04 -0.75 -1.94
C GLU A 168 20.11 0.02 -2.90
N GLY A 169 20.69 0.91 -3.69
CA GLY A 169 19.94 1.60 -4.73
C GLY A 169 20.79 2.56 -5.54
N ARG A 170 20.15 3.29 -6.45
CA ARG A 170 20.79 4.35 -7.23
C ARG A 170 20.55 5.71 -6.57
N LEU A 171 21.59 6.49 -6.33
CA LEU A 171 21.44 7.84 -5.80
C LEU A 171 20.93 8.76 -6.92
N VAL A 172 19.71 9.28 -6.77
CA VAL A 172 19.04 10.05 -7.85
C VAL A 172 19.05 11.56 -7.64
N SER A 173 19.14 12.03 -6.40
CA SER A 173 19.07 13.46 -6.10
C SER A 173 19.71 13.78 -4.75
N ILE A 174 20.25 14.99 -4.62
CA ILE A 174 20.73 15.55 -3.37
C ILE A 174 20.01 16.88 -3.13
N SER A 175 19.51 17.09 -1.90
CA SER A 175 18.89 18.32 -1.47
C SER A 175 19.61 18.87 -0.24
N VAL A 176 19.91 20.17 -0.30
CA VAL A 176 20.57 20.93 0.78
C VAL A 176 19.64 21.99 1.39
N VAL A 177 18.36 21.99 1.02
CA VAL A 177 17.38 22.99 1.48
C VAL A 177 16.66 22.49 2.73
N LYS A 178 16.69 23.30 3.81
CA LYS A 178 16.21 23.02 5.18
C LYS A 178 16.95 21.88 5.90
N ASN A 179 16.98 20.68 5.32
CA ASN A 179 17.66 19.50 5.86
C ASN A 179 18.47 18.82 4.77
N ILE A 180 19.72 18.45 5.07
CA ILE A 180 20.61 17.81 4.10
C ILE A 180 20.22 16.34 3.94
N ASN A 181 19.86 15.97 2.71
CA ASN A 181 19.41 14.62 2.38
C ASN A 181 19.69 14.27 0.92
N PHE A 182 19.77 12.97 0.62
CA PHE A 182 19.74 12.45 -0.74
C PHE A 182 18.62 11.44 -0.86
N CYS A 183 18.18 11.16 -2.09
CA CYS A 183 17.21 10.11 -2.36
C CYS A 183 17.89 8.96 -3.10
N ILE A 184 17.61 7.73 -2.66
CA ILE A 184 17.98 6.51 -3.38
C ILE A 184 16.75 5.87 -3.98
N ARG A 185 16.85 5.40 -5.22
CA ARG A 185 15.86 4.51 -5.81
C ARG A 185 16.30 3.08 -5.58
N THR A 186 15.54 2.31 -4.81
CA THR A 186 15.91 0.94 -4.42
C THR A 186 15.89 -0.01 -5.61
N THR A 187 16.83 -0.94 -5.64
CA THR A 187 16.94 -1.93 -6.73
C THR A 187 15.80 -2.95 -6.67
N ALA A 188 15.42 -3.39 -5.46
CA ALA A 188 14.41 -4.43 -5.26
C ALA A 188 12.96 -3.97 -5.52
N GLN A 189 12.60 -2.77 -5.07
CA GLN A 189 11.20 -2.31 -5.04
C GLN A 189 10.96 -1.09 -5.93
N LYS A 190 12.01 -0.55 -6.58
CA LYS A 190 11.97 0.69 -7.38
C LYS A 190 11.41 1.91 -6.63
N LYS A 191 11.38 1.88 -5.28
CA LYS A 191 10.86 2.96 -4.43
C LYS A 191 11.94 4.00 -4.14
N LEU A 192 11.52 5.27 -3.99
CA LEU A 192 12.39 6.36 -3.56
C LEU A 192 12.44 6.44 -2.04
N ILE A 193 13.63 6.27 -1.47
CA ILE A 193 13.87 6.39 -0.03
C ILE A 193 14.69 7.63 0.24
N LYS A 194 14.23 8.43 1.21
CA LYS A 194 14.93 9.64 1.67
C LYS A 194 15.98 9.28 2.71
N CYS A 195 17.20 9.72 2.47
CA CYS A 195 18.35 9.45 3.31
C CYS A 195 18.91 10.76 3.87
N SER A 196 18.73 11.02 5.16
CA SER A 196 19.31 12.18 5.85
C SER A 196 20.74 11.88 6.28
N PHE A 197 21.65 12.83 6.08
CA PHE A 197 23.07 12.63 6.38
C PHE A 197 23.71 13.90 6.94
N LYS A 198 24.88 13.77 7.56
CA LYS A 198 25.64 14.90 8.14
C LYS A 198 26.28 15.75 7.04
N ARG A 199 26.38 17.07 7.24
CA ARG A 199 27.00 18.00 6.27
C ARG A 199 28.39 17.55 5.80
N GLU A 200 29.18 16.94 6.67
CA GLU A 200 30.52 16.42 6.34
C GLU A 200 30.52 15.41 5.18
N MET A 201 29.45 14.61 5.03
CA MET A 201 29.35 13.59 3.97
C MET A 201 28.86 14.16 2.63
N LEU A 202 28.63 15.48 2.53
CA LEU A 202 28.07 16.10 1.34
C LEU A 202 28.98 15.97 0.12
N GLU A 203 30.29 16.20 0.28
CA GLU A 203 31.23 16.09 -0.83
C GLU A 203 31.36 14.65 -1.32
N GLU A 204 31.32 13.69 -0.41
CA GLU A 204 31.29 12.26 -0.77
C GLU A 204 29.99 11.91 -1.52
N ALA A 205 28.82 12.30 -1.00
CA ALA A 205 27.53 12.00 -1.60
C ALA A 205 27.40 12.58 -3.04
N LYS A 206 27.96 13.78 -3.29
CA LYS A 206 27.98 14.40 -4.63
C LYS A 206 28.69 13.53 -5.67
N GLN A 207 29.76 12.84 -5.28
CA GLN A 207 30.53 11.97 -6.17
C GLN A 207 29.77 10.69 -6.57
N TYR A 208 28.70 10.37 -5.86
CA TYR A 208 27.89 9.18 -6.05
C TYR A 208 26.55 9.43 -6.74
N ILE A 209 26.28 10.67 -7.18
CA ILE A 209 25.11 10.96 -8.00
C ILE A 209 25.08 10.06 -9.23
N ASP A 210 23.90 9.49 -9.49
CA ASP A 210 23.64 8.53 -10.56
C ASP A 210 24.40 7.19 -10.46
N LYS A 211 25.14 6.95 -9.37
CA LYS A 211 25.83 5.67 -9.11
C LYS A 211 24.97 4.74 -8.26
N ARG A 212 25.23 3.44 -8.41
CA ARG A 212 24.74 2.42 -7.48
C ARG A 212 25.50 2.56 -6.17
N VAL A 213 24.77 2.60 -5.06
CA VAL A 213 25.32 2.86 -3.74
C VAL A 213 24.79 1.87 -2.71
N TYR A 214 25.66 1.53 -1.78
CA TYR A 214 25.32 0.91 -0.51
C TYR A 214 25.17 2.01 0.54
N VAL A 215 24.04 2.02 1.24
CA VAL A 215 23.77 2.98 2.32
C VAL A 215 23.47 2.20 3.59
N TYR A 216 24.24 2.48 4.64
CA TYR A 216 24.03 1.91 5.98
C TYR A 216 23.69 3.01 6.98
N GLY A 217 22.82 2.67 7.92
CA GLY A 217 22.49 3.52 9.05
C GLY A 217 21.19 3.11 9.71
N LEU A 218 20.61 4.03 10.48
CA LEU A 218 19.35 3.79 11.19
C LEU A 218 18.18 3.92 10.21
N ILE A 219 17.57 2.79 9.86
CA ILE A 219 16.40 2.71 9.01
C ILE A 219 15.17 2.94 9.88
N ARG A 220 14.31 3.86 9.45
CA ARG A 220 12.95 4.03 9.98
C ARG A 220 11.99 3.38 9.00
N GLN A 221 11.26 2.38 9.48
CA GLN A 221 10.31 1.61 8.71
C GLN A 221 8.98 1.60 9.46
N ILE A 222 7.87 1.66 8.72
CA ILE A 222 6.55 1.36 9.29
C ILE A 222 6.52 -0.15 9.52
N TYR A 223 6.03 -0.62 10.66
CA TYR A 223 5.98 -2.06 10.94
C TYR A 223 5.24 -2.79 9.80
N HIS A 224 5.84 -3.85 9.23
CA HIS A 224 5.41 -4.52 7.99
C HIS A 224 5.18 -3.66 6.73
N GLY A 225 5.60 -2.39 6.74
CA GLY A 225 5.41 -1.45 5.64
C GLY A 225 6.71 -0.98 4.99
N ASP A 226 6.59 0.11 4.24
CA ASP A 226 7.70 0.68 3.50
C ASP A 226 8.80 1.26 4.40
N LYS A 227 10.04 1.13 3.91
CA LYS A 227 11.17 1.87 4.46
C LYS A 227 10.95 3.36 4.17
N LEU A 228 10.71 4.14 5.21
CA LEU A 228 10.41 5.58 5.06
C LEU A 228 11.66 6.41 4.85
N SER A 229 12.69 6.13 5.64
CA SER A 229 13.90 6.94 5.63
C SER A 229 15.09 6.24 6.24
N VAL A 230 16.28 6.73 5.92
CA VAL A 230 17.54 6.30 6.54
C VAL A 230 18.24 7.51 7.15
N GLN A 231 18.67 7.40 8.40
CA GLN A 231 19.69 8.27 8.94
C GLN A 231 21.06 7.65 8.64
N VAL A 232 21.75 8.21 7.65
CA VAL A 232 22.95 7.63 7.04
C VAL A 232 24.13 7.76 7.99
N GLU A 233 24.79 6.64 8.20
CA GLU A 233 26.07 6.53 8.89
C GLU A 233 27.20 6.26 7.92
N THR A 234 26.92 5.53 6.83
CA THR A 234 27.91 5.20 5.81
C THR A 234 27.26 5.12 4.44
N ILE A 235 27.93 5.67 3.43
CA ILE A 235 27.59 5.52 2.02
C ILE A 235 28.83 5.07 1.27
N ARG A 236 28.71 4.12 0.35
CA ARG A 236 29.81 3.66 -0.51
C ARG A 236 29.29 3.34 -1.90
N PRO A 237 30.09 3.57 -2.96
CA PRO A 237 29.71 3.17 -4.30
C PRO A 237 29.79 1.64 -4.41
N LEU A 238 28.86 1.06 -5.17
CA LEU A 238 28.92 -0.33 -5.59
C LEU A 238 29.26 -0.40 -7.08
N PRO A 239 29.94 -1.47 -7.53
CA PRO A 239 30.17 -1.71 -8.94
C PRO A 239 28.86 -1.79 -9.72
N MET A 240 28.90 -1.40 -10.99
CA MET A 240 27.75 -1.58 -11.89
C MET A 240 27.50 -3.08 -12.12
N ASP A 241 26.25 -3.47 -12.44
CA ASP A 241 25.89 -4.89 -12.62
C ASP A 241 26.74 -5.58 -13.71
N GLU A 242 27.24 -4.82 -14.69
CA GLU A 242 28.15 -5.31 -15.74
C GLU A 242 29.57 -5.63 -15.24
N GLU A 243 29.96 -5.17 -14.04
CA GLU A 243 31.28 -5.38 -13.44
C GLU A 243 31.29 -6.51 -12.40
N VAL A 244 30.13 -7.10 -12.08
CA VAL A 244 30.06 -8.26 -11.20
C VAL A 244 30.61 -9.46 -11.97
N ARG A 245 31.84 -9.87 -11.65
CA ARG A 245 32.45 -11.10 -12.18
C ARG A 245 31.43 -12.22 -12.10
N SER A 246 31.27 -12.95 -13.21
CA SER A 246 30.32 -14.06 -13.23
C SER A 246 30.68 -15.08 -12.15
N THR A 247 29.70 -15.80 -11.62
CA THR A 247 29.94 -16.89 -10.66
C THR A 247 30.90 -17.95 -11.22
N GLN A 248 31.01 -18.06 -12.56
CA GLN A 248 31.99 -18.92 -13.23
C GLN A 248 33.43 -18.44 -13.09
N ASP A 249 33.67 -17.13 -12.97
CA ASP A 249 35.01 -16.57 -12.77
C ASP A 249 35.50 -16.79 -11.33
N LEU A 250 34.60 -16.65 -10.34
CA LEU A 250 34.92 -16.95 -8.94
C LEU A 250 35.24 -18.44 -8.71
N LEU A 251 34.52 -19.33 -9.40
CA LEU A 251 34.78 -20.78 -9.34
C LEU A 251 36.09 -21.19 -10.05
N ARG A 252 36.56 -20.42 -11.04
CA ARG A 252 37.85 -20.66 -11.70
C ARG A 252 39.03 -20.35 -10.79
N ASP A 253 38.93 -19.30 -9.97
CA ASP A 253 39.99 -18.91 -9.04
C ASP A 253 40.10 -19.88 -7.86
N LEU A 254 38.97 -20.43 -7.38
CA LEU A 254 38.95 -21.46 -6.34
C LEU A 254 39.42 -22.85 -6.79
N ARG A 255 39.51 -23.11 -8.10
CA ARG A 255 40.08 -24.35 -8.67
C ARG A 255 41.57 -24.26 -9.00
N ARG A 256 42.17 -23.08 -8.86
CA ARG A 256 43.58 -22.81 -9.17
C ARG A 256 44.46 -22.56 -7.92
N GLY A 257 43.88 -22.62 -6.73
CA GLY A 257 44.59 -22.77 -5.45
C GLY A 257 44.47 -24.19 -4.94
#